data_AF-A0A937J300-F1
#
_entry.id   AF-A0A937J300-F1
#
_cell.length_a   1.000
_cell.length_b   1.000
_cell.length_c   1.000
_cell.angle_alpha   90.00
_cell.angle_beta   90.00
_cell.angle_gamma   90.00
#
_symmetry.space_group_name_H-M   'P 1'
#
loop_
_entity.id
_entity.type
_entity.pdbx_description
1 polymer ?
#
loop_
_entity_poly.entity_id
_entity_poly.type
_entity_poly.pdbx_seq_one_letter_code
_entity_poly.pdbx_strand_id
1 'polypeptide(L)'
;MKKFLFALRSIGLTIVGLVIAILVTTGLHSFFGLFLDPLPMVDLQAADWSGRSEIMSRYMAANPFAVYSMLIAHGMGAALAVFFYTKTITLPSWTTQTRRKPFTGSIVLLALCLWGDGQNDLYDVPVGVLWTTIDVLATTALSGLAFAIAGGLRKHEGTESVTAEDGVYRG
;
A
#
# COMPACT_ATOMS: atom_id res chain seq x y z
N MET A 1 22.27 -7.33 20.17
CA MET A 1 20.91 -7.01 20.65
C MET A 1 20.24 -5.82 19.94
N LYS A 2 20.81 -4.60 19.94
CA LYS A 2 20.14 -3.42 19.31
C LYS A 2 19.73 -3.63 17.84
N LYS A 3 20.64 -4.12 16.99
CA LYS A 3 20.35 -4.42 15.56
C LYS A 3 19.21 -5.43 15.37
N PHE A 4 19.15 -6.46 16.21
CA PHE A 4 18.10 -7.48 16.17
C PHE A 4 16.73 -6.91 16.53
N LEU A 5 16.63 -6.13 17.61
CA LEU A 5 15.38 -5.46 18.00
C LEU A 5 14.90 -4.46 16.94
N PHE A 6 15.82 -3.77 16.26
CA PHE A 6 15.48 -2.90 15.13
C PHE A 6 14.91 -3.68 13.94
N ALA A 7 15.53 -4.81 13.59
CA ALA A 7 15.02 -5.67 12.53
C ALA A 7 13.63 -6.23 12.89
N LEU A 8 13.44 -6.69 14.12
CA LEU A 8 12.15 -7.18 14.60
C LEU A 8 11.06 -6.09 14.57
N ARG A 9 11.39 -4.86 14.99
CA ARG A 9 10.49 -3.71 14.86
C ARG A 9 10.13 -3.44 13.41
N SER A 10 11.11 -3.44 12.51
CA SER A 10 10.88 -3.25 11.07
C SER A 10 9.92 -4.31 10.53
N ILE A 11 10.16 -5.58 10.84
CA ILE A 11 9.29 -6.69 10.40
C ILE A 11 7.88 -6.52 10.97
N GLY A 12 7.75 -6.25 12.27
CA GLY A 12 6.46 -6.04 12.91
C GLY A 12 5.66 -4.89 12.29
N LEU A 13 6.32 -3.76 12.00
CA LEU A 13 5.69 -2.62 11.32
C LEU A 13 5.29 -2.96 9.88
N THR A 14 6.08 -3.76 9.16
CA THR A 14 5.70 -4.25 7.83
C THR A 14 4.45 -5.13 7.91
N ILE A 15 4.36 -6.04 8.88
CA ILE A 15 3.17 -6.89 9.07
C ILE A 15 1.93 -6.03 9.35
N VAL A 16 2.03 -5.07 10.27
CA VAL A 16 0.93 -4.15 10.56
C VAL A 16 0.56 -3.32 9.33
N GLY A 17 1.54 -2.84 8.56
CA GLY A 17 1.32 -2.14 7.31
C GLY A 17 0.54 -2.99 6.29
N LEU A 18 0.87 -4.27 6.16
CA LEU A 18 0.17 -5.18 5.27
C LEU A 18 -1.29 -5.38 5.69
N VAL A 19 -1.55 -5.53 7.00
CA VAL A 19 -2.92 -5.59 7.53
C VAL A 19 -3.68 -4.31 7.20
N ILE A 20 -3.06 -3.14 7.34
CA ILE A 20 -3.67 -1.85 6.96
C ILE A 20 -4.02 -1.84 5.48
N ALA A 21 -3.10 -2.25 4.59
CA ALA A 21 -3.37 -2.32 3.15
C ALA A 21 -4.60 -3.18 2.86
N ILE A 22 -4.64 -4.40 3.40
CA ILE A 22 -5.76 -5.34 3.19
C ILE A 22 -7.08 -4.74 3.70
N LEU A 23 -7.11 -4.19 4.91
CA LEU A 23 -8.33 -3.64 5.49
C LEU A 23 -8.85 -2.42 4.72
N VAL A 24 -7.95 -1.52 4.30
CA VAL A 24 -8.32 -0.33 3.53
C VAL A 24 -8.82 -0.72 2.15
N THR A 25 -8.08 -1.56 1.42
CA THR A 25 -8.49 -2.04 0.10
C THR A 25 -9.84 -2.76 0.16
N THR A 26 -10.00 -3.68 1.11
CA THR A 26 -11.26 -4.43 1.31
C THR A 26 -12.41 -3.51 1.70
N GLY A 27 -12.15 -2.56 2.60
CA GLY A 27 -13.15 -1.59 3.04
C GLY A 27 -13.61 -0.68 1.91
N LEU A 28 -12.69 -0.21 1.07
CA LEU A 28 -13.01 0.62 -0.10
C LEU A 28 -13.75 -0.18 -1.18
N HIS A 29 -13.33 -1.41 -1.48
CA HIS A 29 -14.07 -2.30 -2.39
C HIS A 29 -15.49 -2.57 -1.87
N SER A 30 -15.65 -2.82 -0.57
CA SER A 30 -16.97 -3.03 0.05
C SER A 30 -17.84 -1.77 -0.03
N PHE A 31 -17.25 -0.60 0.19
CA PHE A 31 -17.94 0.68 0.09
C PHE A 31 -18.37 0.99 -1.35
N PHE A 32 -17.47 0.82 -2.33
CA PHE A 32 -17.78 1.06 -3.74
C PHE A 32 -18.77 0.04 -4.30
N GLY A 33 -18.75 -1.19 -3.79
CA GLY A 33 -19.73 -2.23 -4.12
C GLY A 33 -21.18 -1.86 -3.79
N LEU A 34 -21.41 -0.86 -2.93
CA LEU A 34 -22.76 -0.32 -2.69
C LEU A 34 -23.35 0.44 -3.90
N PHE A 35 -22.51 0.77 -4.89
CA PHE A 35 -22.86 1.58 -6.06
C PHE A 35 -22.64 0.85 -7.39
N LEU A 36 -22.31 -0.44 -7.35
CA LEU A 36 -22.00 -1.28 -8.51
C LEU A 36 -22.93 -2.49 -8.53
N ASP A 37 -23.14 -3.06 -9.72
CA ASP A 37 -23.74 -4.38 -9.79
C ASP A 37 -22.87 -5.40 -9.06
N PRO A 38 -23.44 -6.49 -8.53
CA PRO A 38 -22.65 -7.54 -7.89
C PRO A 38 -21.61 -8.13 -8.85
N LEU A 39 -20.35 -8.19 -8.40
CA LEU A 39 -19.30 -8.87 -9.14
C LEU A 39 -19.68 -10.37 -9.28
N PRO A 40 -19.64 -10.96 -10.49
CA PRO A 40 -20.10 -12.34 -10.74
C PRO A 40 -19.08 -13.37 -10.24
N MET A 41 -18.81 -13.38 -8.94
CA MET A 41 -17.74 -14.18 -8.32
C MET A 41 -17.90 -15.68 -8.50
N VAL A 42 -19.15 -16.18 -8.49
CA VAL A 42 -19.42 -17.61 -8.71
C VAL A 42 -18.97 -18.03 -10.12
N ASP A 43 -19.31 -17.23 -11.13
CA ASP A 43 -18.94 -17.51 -12.51
C ASP A 43 -17.43 -17.34 -12.73
N LEU A 44 -16.82 -16.32 -12.11
CA LEU A 44 -15.37 -16.11 -12.16
C LEU A 44 -14.59 -17.28 -11.57
N GLN A 45 -15.05 -17.84 -10.44
CA GLN A 45 -14.40 -18.98 -9.80
C GLN A 45 -14.55 -20.29 -10.59
N ALA A 46 -15.68 -20.46 -11.30
CA ALA A 46 -15.95 -21.64 -12.11
C ALA A 46 -15.25 -21.60 -13.48
N ALA A 47 -14.91 -20.41 -13.98
CA ALA A 47 -14.29 -20.23 -15.29
C ALA A 47 -12.78 -20.48 -15.30
N ASP A 48 -12.28 -20.89 -16.47
CA ASP A 48 -10.86 -20.81 -16.80
C ASP A 48 -10.45 -19.35 -17.08
N TRP A 49 -9.16 -19.13 -17.33
CA TRP A 49 -8.64 -17.77 -17.49
C TRP A 49 -9.29 -16.99 -18.65
N SER A 50 -9.55 -17.66 -19.78
CA SER A 50 -10.22 -17.04 -20.92
C SER A 50 -11.67 -16.66 -20.59
N GLY A 51 -12.40 -17.56 -19.92
CA GLY A 51 -13.76 -17.30 -19.47
C GLY A 51 -13.84 -16.15 -18.47
N ARG A 52 -12.91 -16.07 -17.50
CA ARG A 52 -12.83 -14.94 -16.57
C ARG A 52 -12.64 -13.61 -17.28
N SER A 53 -11.76 -13.58 -18.28
CA SER A 53 -11.48 -12.37 -19.07
C SER A 53 -12.71 -11.89 -19.83
N GLU A 54 -13.49 -12.81 -20.40
CA GLU A 54 -14.75 -12.47 -21.08
C GLU A 54 -15.82 -11.97 -20.11
N ILE A 55 -15.99 -12.64 -18.96
CA ILE A 55 -16.92 -12.22 -17.90
C ILE A 55 -16.58 -10.82 -17.43
N MET A 56 -15.31 -10.55 -17.11
CA MET A 56 -14.87 -9.24 -16.65
C MET A 56 -15.01 -8.16 -17.71
N SER A 57 -14.70 -8.46 -18.98
CA SER A 57 -14.89 -7.51 -20.08
C SER A 57 -16.35 -7.05 -20.19
N ARG A 58 -17.30 -7.99 -20.12
CA ARG A 58 -18.74 -7.68 -20.13
C ARG A 58 -19.17 -6.92 -18.89
N TYR A 59 -18.73 -7.34 -17.70
CA TYR A 59 -19.03 -6.68 -16.44
C TYR A 59 -18.55 -5.22 -16.45
N MET A 60 -17.30 -4.96 -16.85
CA MET A 60 -16.74 -3.60 -16.92
C MET A 60 -17.43 -2.74 -17.97
N ALA A 61 -17.90 -3.31 -19.09
CA ALA A 61 -18.68 -2.57 -20.07
C ALA A 61 -20.04 -2.10 -19.51
N ALA A 62 -20.67 -2.93 -18.67
CA ALA A 62 -21.90 -2.57 -17.95
C ALA A 62 -21.64 -1.65 -16.74
N ASN A 63 -20.49 -1.81 -16.09
CA ASN A 63 -20.11 -1.14 -14.85
C ASN A 63 -18.77 -0.38 -15.02
N PRO A 64 -18.70 0.67 -15.84
CA PRO A 64 -17.43 1.36 -16.15
C PRO A 64 -16.77 1.96 -14.91
N PHE A 65 -17.55 2.31 -13.88
CA PHE A 65 -17.03 2.84 -12.62
C PHE A 65 -16.23 1.81 -11.82
N ALA A 66 -16.45 0.50 -12.03
CA ALA A 66 -15.76 -0.56 -11.31
C ALA A 66 -14.23 -0.46 -11.41
N VAL A 67 -13.73 -0.14 -12.61
CA VAL A 67 -12.28 0.05 -12.86
C VAL A 67 -11.73 1.21 -12.03
N TYR A 68 -12.37 2.37 -12.04
CA TYR A 68 -11.90 3.52 -11.28
C TYR A 68 -11.96 3.28 -9.78
N SER A 69 -13.00 2.59 -9.30
CA SER A 69 -13.15 2.24 -7.90
C SER A 69 -12.04 1.30 -7.42
N MET A 70 -11.62 0.36 -8.26
CA MET A 70 -10.50 -0.55 -8.03
C MET A 70 -9.18 0.20 -7.94
N LEU A 71 -8.90 1.09 -8.90
CA LEU A 71 -7.69 1.94 -8.89
C LEU A 71 -7.57 2.74 -7.59
N ILE A 72 -8.69 3.28 -7.11
CA ILE A 72 -8.73 4.03 -5.85
C ILE A 72 -8.50 3.09 -4.66
N ALA A 73 -9.17 1.94 -4.62
CA ALA A 73 -9.04 0.98 -3.53
C ALA A 73 -7.61 0.47 -3.37
N HIS A 74 -7.00 0.00 -4.45
CA HIS A 74 -5.64 -0.54 -4.48
C HIS A 74 -4.62 0.55 -4.12
N GLY A 75 -4.69 1.69 -4.81
CA GLY A 75 -3.78 2.80 -4.60
C GLY A 75 -3.82 3.37 -3.18
N MET A 76 -5.02 3.52 -2.60
CA MET A 76 -5.18 4.03 -1.22
C MET A 76 -4.73 3.03 -0.17
N GLY A 77 -4.98 1.72 -0.37
CA GLY A 77 -4.52 0.68 0.53
C GLY A 77 -2.99 0.66 0.64
N ALA A 78 -2.31 0.63 -0.51
CA ALA A 78 -0.85 0.67 -0.57
C ALA A 78 -0.29 1.98 0.00
N ALA A 79 -0.86 3.12 -0.39
CA ALA A 79 -0.40 4.43 0.06
C ALA A 79 -0.50 4.59 1.59
N LEU A 80 -1.58 4.12 2.21
CA LEU A 80 -1.75 4.23 3.65
C LEU A 80 -0.80 3.31 4.42
N ALA A 81 -0.54 2.10 3.90
CA ALA A 81 0.46 1.20 4.47
C ALA A 81 1.88 1.79 4.41
N VAL A 82 2.25 2.36 3.25
CA VAL A 82 3.54 3.03 3.04
C VAL A 82 3.66 4.26 3.93
N PHE A 83 2.63 5.08 4.03
CA PHE A 83 2.58 6.23 4.93
C PHE A 83 2.80 5.78 6.38
N PHE A 84 2.02 4.80 6.85
CA PHE A 84 2.07 4.28 8.20
C PHE A 84 3.48 3.81 8.56
N TYR A 85 4.07 2.94 7.75
CA TYR A 85 5.41 2.42 8.03
C TYR A 85 6.43 3.57 8.06
N THR A 86 6.42 4.41 7.02
CA THR A 86 7.39 5.50 6.86
C THR A 86 7.32 6.48 8.02
N LYS A 87 6.12 6.83 8.47
CA LYS A 87 5.93 7.72 9.61
C LYS A 87 6.37 7.04 10.90
N THR A 88 5.93 5.81 11.14
CA THR A 88 6.12 5.12 12.41
C THR A 88 7.57 4.67 12.64
N ILE A 89 8.29 4.26 11.59
CA ILE A 89 9.68 3.82 11.73
C ILE A 89 10.61 4.97 12.15
N THR A 90 10.27 6.22 11.80
CA THR A 90 11.04 7.42 12.15
C THR A 90 10.83 7.89 13.59
N LEU A 91 9.84 7.33 14.30
CA LEU A 91 9.63 7.65 15.72
C LEU A 91 10.75 7.02 16.56
N PRO A 92 11.46 7.81 17.38
CA PRO A 92 12.52 7.29 18.23
C PRO A 92 11.95 6.24 19.19
N SER A 93 12.66 5.13 19.38
CA SER A 93 12.28 4.18 20.42
C SER A 93 12.87 4.63 21.76
N TRP A 94 12.09 4.48 22.83
CA TRP A 94 12.49 4.75 24.20
C TRP A 94 13.81 4.05 24.60
N THR A 95 14.10 2.91 24.00
CA THR A 95 15.26 2.07 24.35
C THR A 95 16.50 2.34 23.50
N THR A 96 16.36 2.98 22.33
CA THR A 96 17.49 3.17 21.40
C THR A 96 17.84 4.61 21.13
N GLN A 97 16.94 5.58 21.39
CA GLN A 97 17.13 7.02 21.16
C GLN A 97 17.69 7.39 19.77
N THR A 98 17.68 6.46 18.81
CA THR A 98 18.24 6.68 17.47
C THR A 98 17.10 6.80 16.46
N ARG A 99 16.99 7.95 15.80
CA ARG A 99 16.14 8.15 14.62
C ARG A 99 16.87 7.56 13.41
N ARG A 100 16.54 6.32 13.02
CA ARG A 100 17.04 5.71 11.78
C ARG A 100 15.92 5.63 10.75
N LYS A 101 16.26 5.74 9.48
CA LYS A 101 15.33 5.71 8.34
C LYS A 101 15.52 4.46 7.46
N PRO A 102 15.40 3.23 7.99
CA PRO A 102 15.37 2.06 7.12
C PRO A 102 13.98 1.97 6.48
N PHE A 103 13.85 2.52 5.28
CA PHE A 103 12.60 2.48 4.50
C PHE A 103 12.39 1.17 3.74
N THR A 104 13.19 0.13 4.04
CA THR A 104 13.04 -1.19 3.46
C THR A 104 11.63 -1.74 3.61
N GLY A 105 10.98 -1.53 4.77
CA GLY A 105 9.60 -1.95 4.95
C GLY A 105 8.61 -1.21 4.03
N SER A 106 8.79 0.08 3.76
CA SER A 106 7.98 0.80 2.77
C SER A 106 8.11 0.21 1.37
N ILE A 107 9.34 -0.16 0.97
CA ILE A 107 9.61 -0.79 -0.34
C ILE A 107 8.95 -2.17 -0.40
N VAL A 108 9.09 -2.98 0.66
CA VAL A 108 8.48 -4.31 0.74
C VAL A 108 6.96 -4.21 0.71
N LEU A 109 6.36 -3.25 1.42
CA LEU A 109 4.92 -3.02 1.41
C LEU A 109 4.42 -2.67 0.02
N LEU A 110 5.07 -1.72 -0.66
CA LEU A 110 4.71 -1.37 -2.04
C LEU A 110 4.83 -2.60 -2.94
N ALA A 111 5.93 -3.34 -2.88
CA ALA A 111 6.13 -4.53 -3.72
C ALA A 111 5.05 -5.61 -3.47
N LEU A 112 4.66 -5.84 -2.23
CA LEU A 112 3.59 -6.79 -1.88
C LEU A 112 2.22 -6.32 -2.38
N CYS A 113 1.92 -5.02 -2.30
CA CYS A 113 0.67 -4.48 -2.85
C CYS A 113 0.65 -4.62 -4.36
N LEU A 114 1.71 -4.20 -5.07
CA LEU A 114 1.80 -4.33 -6.53
C LEU A 114 1.72 -5.80 -7.00
N TRP A 115 2.28 -6.72 -6.22
CA TRP A 115 2.12 -8.14 -6.48
C TRP A 115 0.67 -8.59 -6.32
N GLY A 116 0.00 -8.17 -5.23
CA GLY A 116 -1.41 -8.45 -4.99
C GLY A 116 -2.31 -7.91 -6.09
N ASP A 117 -2.11 -6.64 -6.47
CA ASP A 117 -2.82 -5.97 -7.56
C ASP A 117 -2.61 -6.73 -8.87
N GLY A 118 -1.37 -7.02 -9.24
CA GLY A 118 -1.06 -7.77 -10.46
C GLY A 118 -1.64 -9.19 -10.47
N GLN A 119 -1.61 -9.89 -9.33
CA GLN A 119 -2.20 -11.22 -9.21
C GLN A 119 -3.72 -11.17 -9.41
N ASN A 120 -4.37 -10.22 -8.73
CA ASN A 120 -5.81 -10.06 -8.80
C ASN A 120 -6.25 -9.65 -10.22
N ASP A 121 -5.64 -8.60 -10.76
CA ASP A 121 -6.05 -7.92 -11.99
C ASP A 121 -5.71 -8.67 -13.27
N LEU A 122 -4.81 -9.66 -13.19
CA LEU A 122 -4.45 -10.50 -14.33
C LEU A 122 -5.01 -11.92 -14.23
N TYR A 123 -5.34 -12.43 -13.05
CA TYR A 123 -5.67 -13.87 -12.89
C TYR A 123 -6.99 -14.14 -12.16
N ASP A 124 -7.29 -13.41 -11.09
CA ASP A 124 -8.47 -13.68 -10.27
C ASP A 124 -9.70 -12.90 -10.77
N VAL A 125 -9.52 -11.61 -11.04
CA VAL A 125 -10.51 -10.67 -11.56
C VAL A 125 -9.87 -9.92 -12.74
N PRO A 126 -9.69 -10.57 -13.91
CA PRO A 126 -8.87 -10.04 -14.99
C PRO A 126 -9.48 -8.79 -15.64
N VAL A 127 -8.98 -7.62 -15.28
CA VAL A 127 -9.38 -6.31 -15.87
C VAL A 127 -8.61 -5.99 -17.15
N GLY A 128 -7.58 -6.78 -17.46
CA GLY A 128 -6.77 -6.69 -18.68
C GLY A 128 -5.54 -5.80 -18.51
N VAL A 129 -4.52 -6.09 -19.35
CA VAL A 129 -3.15 -5.56 -19.21
C VAL A 129 -3.08 -4.04 -19.14
N LEU A 130 -3.90 -3.34 -19.92
CA LEU A 130 -3.93 -1.87 -19.92
C LEU A 130 -4.34 -1.32 -18.55
N TRP A 131 -5.43 -1.82 -17.97
CA TRP A 131 -5.95 -1.35 -16.69
C TRP A 131 -5.06 -1.76 -15.52
N THR A 132 -4.52 -2.99 -15.54
CA THR A 132 -3.49 -3.43 -14.58
C THR A 132 -2.27 -2.51 -14.62
N THR A 133 -1.82 -2.10 -15.81
CA THR A 133 -0.65 -1.20 -15.93
C THR A 133 -0.95 0.17 -15.33
N ILE A 134 -2.15 0.71 -15.59
CA ILE A 134 -2.60 1.98 -15.01
C ILE A 134 -2.68 1.85 -13.47
N ASP A 135 -3.18 0.72 -12.96
CA ASP A 135 -3.28 0.46 -11.52
C ASP A 135 -1.91 0.44 -10.85
N VAL A 136 -0.98 -0.35 -11.37
CA VAL A 136 0.40 -0.43 -10.86
C VAL A 136 1.07 0.95 -10.84
N LEU A 137 0.88 1.75 -11.89
CA LEU A 137 1.43 3.11 -11.96
C LEU A 137 0.76 4.06 -10.96
N ALA A 138 -0.57 4.02 -10.84
CA ALA A 138 -1.31 4.84 -9.90
C ALA A 138 -0.96 4.49 -8.44
N THR A 139 -0.94 3.19 -8.11
CA THR A 139 -0.54 2.67 -6.80
C THR A 139 0.90 3.06 -6.45
N THR A 140 1.82 2.98 -7.42
CA THR A 140 3.21 3.43 -7.23
C THR A 140 3.28 4.93 -6.98
N ALA A 141 2.58 5.74 -7.78
CA ALA A 141 2.59 7.20 -7.66
C ALA A 141 2.00 7.66 -6.31
N LEU A 142 0.85 7.12 -5.92
CA LEU A 142 0.20 7.43 -4.64
C LEU A 142 1.07 6.99 -3.45
N SER A 143 1.69 5.81 -3.54
CA SER A 143 2.63 5.34 -2.52
C SER A 143 3.88 6.21 -2.42
N GLY A 144 4.42 6.66 -3.55
CA GLY A 144 5.54 7.61 -3.59
C GLY A 144 5.19 8.95 -2.95
N LEU A 145 3.99 9.47 -3.22
CA LEU A 145 3.48 10.69 -2.58
C LEU A 145 3.30 10.48 -1.07
N ALA A 146 2.68 9.39 -0.65
CA ALA A 146 2.50 9.03 0.75
C ALA A 146 3.84 8.90 1.50
N PHE A 147 4.83 8.27 0.87
CA PHE A 147 6.19 8.18 1.36
C PHE A 147 6.83 9.56 1.57
N ALA A 148 6.69 10.46 0.59
CA ALA A 148 7.20 11.83 0.67
C ALA A 148 6.54 12.61 1.83
N ILE A 149 5.20 12.58 1.92
CA ILE A 149 4.42 13.26 2.97
C ILE A 149 4.80 12.74 4.36
N ALA A 150 4.99 11.42 4.50
CA ALA A 150 5.40 10.79 5.75
C ALA A 150 6.83 11.17 6.20
N GLY A 151 7.58 11.88 5.37
CA GLY A 151 8.94 12.34 5.65
C GLY A 151 10.04 11.44 5.10
N GLY A 152 9.70 10.53 4.19
CA GLY A 152 10.62 9.60 3.53
C GLY A 152 11.77 10.29 2.78
N LEU A 153 11.50 11.48 2.23
CA LEU A 153 12.48 12.30 1.51
C LEU A 153 13.21 13.33 2.39
N ARG A 154 12.83 13.47 3.67
CA ARG A 154 13.51 14.43 4.56
C ARG A 154 14.96 13.99 4.77
N LYS A 155 15.90 14.93 4.90
CA LYS A 155 17.29 14.60 5.24
C LYS A 155 17.37 13.92 6.61
N HIS A 156 18.37 13.06 6.81
CA HIS A 156 18.77 12.70 8.16
C HIS A 156 19.32 13.97 8.82
N GLU A 157 18.69 14.42 9.90
CA GLU A 157 19.35 15.39 10.78
C GLU A 157 20.66 14.74 11.22
N GLY A 158 21.78 15.41 10.93
CA GLY A 158 23.12 14.94 11.25
C GLY A 158 23.31 14.80 12.76
N THR A 159 24.50 14.38 13.16
CA THR A 159 24.95 14.24 14.55
C THR A 159 25.10 15.58 15.28
N GLU A 160 24.19 16.54 15.10
CA GLU A 160 24.06 17.61 16.09
C GLU A 160 23.47 16.96 17.34
N SER A 161 24.36 16.44 18.18
CA SER A 161 24.10 16.31 19.59
C SER A 161 23.59 17.67 20.04
N VAL A 162 22.36 17.72 20.55
CA VAL A 162 21.87 18.85 21.31
C VAL A 162 22.80 18.98 22.53
N THR A 163 23.84 19.80 22.41
CA THR A 163 24.79 20.13 23.49
C THR A 163 24.39 21.42 24.21
N ALA A 164 23.22 21.97 23.92
CA ALA A 164 22.68 23.14 24.60
C ALA A 164 21.24 22.84 25.03
N GLU A 165 20.92 23.14 26.29
CA GLU A 165 19.60 22.96 26.92
C GLU A 165 18.45 23.72 26.21
N ASP A 166 18.75 24.53 25.19
CA ASP A 166 17.78 25.34 24.46
C ASP A 166 17.30 24.72 23.12
N GLY A 167 17.77 23.52 22.78
CA GLY A 167 17.40 22.81 21.55
C GLY A 167 16.03 22.14 21.62
N VAL A 168 14.96 22.91 21.79
CA VAL A 168 13.58 22.41 21.76
C VAL A 168 13.31 21.66 20.45
N TYR A 169 12.94 20.39 20.59
CA TYR A 169 12.37 19.54 19.55
C TYR A 169 11.29 20.32 18.77
N ARG A 170 11.59 20.72 17.54
CA ARG A 170 10.60 21.21 16.57
C ARG A 170 10.75 20.39 15.27
N GLY A 171 9.90 19.36 15.10
CA GLY A 171 9.70 18.70 13.79
C GLY A 171 9.68 17.18 13.74
#